data_AF-A0A971FUX7-F1
#
_entry.id   AF-A0A971FUX7-F1
#
_cell.length_a   1.000
_cell.length_b   1.000
_cell.length_c   1.000
_cell.angle_alpha   90.00
_cell.angle_beta   90.00
_cell.angle_gamma   90.00
#
_symmetry.space_group_name_H-M   'P 1'
#
loop_
_entity.id
_entity.type
_entity.pdbx_description
1 polymer ?
#
loop_
_entity_poly.entity_id
_entity_poly.type
_entity_poly.pdbx_seq_one_letter_code
_entity_poly.pdbx_strand_id
1 'polypeptide(L)'
;MRIAYLNARYQQNHTGGGTVHVEQFMKHTLALGHELWAWQENVAGIHAIPKDRIRRLWTLRGMDVFYVRLDTSLPSEARWGMPPKRWLYNPPLMVWEFNTHPNYVGVRSGNIANSDVNIERFRKYAPGCDLAVCVSDALADFVREELGIRTVLVVPNGSDPDLFYPDHEPVARMQAFTDSFNVVWIGSGKERWHDLEMVRRAAASIIEKYPDKKISFHLIGPDLVGVMADMPGNVFYWGAQPYQELPGWLSAMDVGLVLYTKGSAEYGSPLKLFDYMASGICVLSTPS
;
A
#
# COMPACT_ATOMS: atom_id res chain seq x y z
N MET A 1 19.26 -15.95 4.33
CA MET A 1 18.36 -16.25 5.46
C MET A 1 17.16 -17.00 4.95
N ARG A 2 16.54 -17.79 5.81
CA ARG A 2 15.27 -18.49 5.55
C ARG A 2 14.12 -17.72 6.19
N ILE A 3 13.26 -17.13 5.38
CA ILE A 3 12.23 -16.19 5.82
C ILE A 3 10.86 -16.81 5.58
N ALA A 4 10.07 -17.00 6.64
CA ALA A 4 8.66 -17.36 6.50
C ALA A 4 7.81 -16.09 6.44
N TYR A 5 7.23 -15.80 5.27
CA TYR A 5 6.27 -14.70 5.08
C TYR A 5 4.85 -15.23 5.35
N LEU A 6 4.40 -15.05 6.59
CA LEU A 6 3.39 -15.91 7.21
C LEU A 6 1.94 -15.55 6.89
N ASN A 7 1.65 -14.42 6.24
CA ASN A 7 0.26 -14.04 5.98
C ASN A 7 0.05 -13.23 4.70
N ALA A 8 1.07 -13.15 3.85
CA ALA A 8 0.93 -12.58 2.53
C ALA A 8 0.42 -13.60 1.52
N ARG A 9 -0.37 -13.13 0.55
CA ARG A 9 -0.83 -13.92 -0.60
C ARG A 9 -0.41 -13.19 -1.86
N TYR A 10 0.24 -13.92 -2.76
CA TYR A 10 0.61 -13.42 -4.07
C TYR A 10 -0.54 -13.64 -5.05
N GLN A 11 -0.81 -12.65 -5.89
CA GLN A 11 -1.75 -12.75 -7.00
C GLN A 11 -1.11 -12.10 -8.22
N GLN A 12 -1.07 -12.79 -9.36
CA GLN A 12 -0.62 -12.20 -10.63
C GLN A 12 -1.70 -11.28 -11.21
N ASN A 13 -1.28 -10.28 -11.99
CA ASN A 13 -2.16 -9.39 -12.77
C ASN A 13 -3.22 -8.66 -11.94
N HIS A 14 -2.82 -8.11 -10.80
CA HIS A 14 -3.72 -7.37 -9.92
C HIS A 14 -3.70 -5.86 -10.21
N THR A 15 -4.69 -5.15 -9.65
CA THR A 15 -4.83 -3.69 -9.79
C THR A 15 -4.67 -2.93 -8.47
N GLY A 16 -4.43 -3.62 -7.35
CA GLY A 16 -4.32 -3.03 -6.01
C GLY A 16 -2.88 -2.86 -5.51
N GLY A 17 -2.57 -1.72 -4.88
CA GLY A 17 -1.22 -1.42 -4.34
C GLY A 17 -0.74 -2.39 -3.25
N GLY A 18 -1.66 -2.94 -2.44
CA GLY A 18 -1.31 -3.92 -1.43
C GLY A 18 -0.65 -5.19 -2.00
N THR A 19 -1.07 -5.62 -3.20
CA THR A 19 -0.49 -6.77 -3.86
C THR A 19 0.83 -6.43 -4.57
N VAL A 20 1.00 -5.21 -5.11
CA VAL A 20 2.28 -4.72 -5.68
C VAL A 20 3.37 -4.88 -4.62
N HIS A 21 3.07 -4.41 -3.41
CA HIS A 21 4.01 -4.44 -2.31
C HIS A 21 4.47 -5.86 -1.97
N VAL A 22 3.56 -6.85 -1.94
CA VAL A 22 3.92 -8.27 -1.69
C VAL A 22 4.81 -8.81 -2.80
N GLU A 23 4.47 -8.51 -4.05
CA GLU A 23 5.24 -8.93 -5.22
C GLU A 23 6.66 -8.37 -5.19
N GLN A 24 6.81 -7.06 -4.96
CA GLN A 24 8.11 -6.41 -4.91
C GLN A 24 8.95 -6.91 -3.74
N PHE A 25 8.34 -7.07 -2.55
CA PHE A 25 9.03 -7.67 -1.41
C PHE A 25 9.58 -9.06 -1.76
N MET A 26 8.77 -9.91 -2.39
CA MET A 26 9.19 -11.25 -2.79
C MET A 26 10.30 -11.22 -3.84
N LYS A 27 10.12 -10.45 -4.93
CA LYS A 27 11.11 -10.28 -6.01
C LYS A 27 12.47 -9.87 -5.46
N HIS A 28 12.52 -8.81 -4.66
CA HIS A 28 13.78 -8.27 -4.15
C HIS A 28 14.41 -9.13 -3.05
N THR A 29 13.61 -9.77 -2.20
CA THR A 29 14.14 -10.72 -1.21
C THR A 29 14.83 -11.91 -1.86
N LEU A 30 14.23 -12.47 -2.93
CA LEU A 30 14.84 -13.57 -3.70
C LEU A 30 16.10 -13.10 -4.44
N ALA A 31 16.08 -11.90 -5.04
CA ALA A 31 17.23 -11.33 -5.72
C ALA A 31 18.44 -11.12 -4.80
N LEU A 32 18.21 -10.88 -3.50
CA LEU A 32 19.25 -10.80 -2.46
C LEU A 32 19.77 -12.17 -2.00
N GLY A 33 19.32 -13.27 -2.62
CA GLY A 33 19.76 -14.63 -2.28
C GLY A 33 19.17 -15.16 -0.98
N HIS A 34 18.04 -14.59 -0.53
CA HIS A 34 17.29 -15.16 0.59
C HIS A 34 16.28 -16.18 0.07
N GLU A 35 15.96 -17.15 0.92
CA GLU A 35 14.93 -18.14 0.62
C GLU A 35 13.61 -17.70 1.30
N LEU A 36 12.48 -17.87 0.60
CA LEU A 36 11.15 -17.47 1.09
C LEU A 36 10.21 -18.66 1.23
N TRP A 37 9.46 -18.68 2.32
CA TRP A 37 8.39 -19.64 2.59
C TRP A 37 7.06 -18.93 2.81
N ALA A 38 6.01 -19.40 2.14
CA ALA A 38 4.65 -18.87 2.32
C ALA A 38 3.63 -20.01 2.33
N TRP A 39 2.40 -19.71 2.76
CA TRP A 39 1.31 -20.71 2.73
C TRP A 39 0.82 -21.04 1.32
N GLN A 40 1.17 -20.23 0.33
CA GLN A 40 0.74 -20.41 -1.04
C GLN A 40 1.61 -21.45 -1.75
N GLU A 41 0.96 -22.29 -2.55
CA GLU A 41 1.62 -23.28 -3.41
C GLU A 41 1.78 -22.70 -4.82
N ASN A 42 2.76 -23.22 -5.58
CA ASN A 42 2.98 -22.91 -7.00
C ASN A 42 3.35 -21.44 -7.33
N VAL A 43 4.08 -20.77 -6.43
CA VAL A 43 4.68 -19.46 -6.73
C VAL A 43 6.16 -19.65 -7.02
N ALA A 44 6.63 -19.16 -8.18
CA ALA A 44 8.02 -19.33 -8.62
C ALA A 44 9.00 -18.72 -7.59
N GLY A 45 10.03 -19.48 -7.22
CA GLY A 45 11.05 -19.05 -6.26
C GLY A 45 10.61 -19.09 -4.79
N ILE A 46 9.35 -19.45 -4.47
CA ILE A 46 8.85 -19.51 -3.10
C ILE A 46 8.54 -20.95 -2.70
N HIS A 47 9.04 -21.35 -1.54
CA HIS A 47 8.76 -22.65 -0.94
C HIS A 47 7.39 -22.64 -0.25
N ALA A 48 6.58 -23.66 -0.50
CA ALA A 48 5.32 -23.83 0.22
C ALA A 48 5.57 -24.33 1.65
N ILE A 49 4.95 -23.68 2.63
CA ILE A 49 4.91 -24.19 4.01
C ILE A 49 4.05 -25.47 4.03
N PRO A 50 4.56 -26.61 4.51
CA PRO A 50 3.81 -27.87 4.50
C PRO A 50 2.49 -27.78 5.26
N LYS A 51 1.46 -28.45 4.74
CA LYS A 51 0.15 -28.59 5.43
C LYS A 51 0.20 -29.62 6.57
N ASP A 52 1.04 -30.65 6.42
CA ASP A 52 1.26 -31.67 7.46
C ASP A 52 1.84 -31.05 8.74
N ARG A 53 1.26 -31.38 9.90
CA ARG A 53 1.60 -30.73 11.18
C ARG A 53 3.05 -30.93 11.58
N ILE A 54 3.58 -32.14 11.41
CA ILE A 54 4.94 -32.49 11.86
C ILE A 54 5.96 -31.83 10.92
N ARG A 55 5.81 -32.04 9.61
CA ARG A 55 6.69 -31.41 8.60
C ARG A 55 6.67 -29.89 8.71
N ARG A 56 5.49 -29.30 8.93
CA ARG A 56 5.34 -27.86 9.14
C ARG A 56 6.12 -27.38 10.35
N LEU A 57 5.98 -28.05 11.49
CA LEU A 57 6.70 -27.68 12.70
C LEU A 57 8.21 -27.71 12.47
N TRP A 58 8.74 -28.77 11.86
CA TRP A 58 10.17 -28.88 11.55
C TRP A 58 10.64 -27.82 10.55
N THR A 59 9.84 -27.54 9.52
CA THR A 59 10.12 -26.48 8.54
C THR A 59 10.20 -25.12 9.23
N LEU A 60 9.19 -24.77 10.02
CA LEU A 60 9.10 -23.50 10.73
C LEU A 60 10.16 -23.35 11.83
N ARG A 61 10.58 -24.45 12.48
CA ARG A 61 11.72 -24.46 13.41
C ARG A 61 13.05 -24.16 12.74
N GLY A 62 13.14 -24.34 11.43
CA GLY A 62 14.32 -24.01 10.63
C GLY A 62 14.32 -22.59 10.09
N MET A 63 13.31 -21.76 10.35
CA MET A 63 13.30 -20.39 9.81
C MET A 63 14.19 -19.47 10.66
N ASP A 64 14.86 -18.53 10.01
CA ASP A 64 15.62 -17.48 10.69
C ASP A 64 14.70 -16.31 11.08
N VAL A 65 13.68 -16.06 10.25
CA VAL A 65 12.75 -14.93 10.39
C VAL A 65 11.31 -15.39 10.18
N PHE A 66 10.42 -14.96 11.07
CA PHE A 66 8.98 -14.95 10.85
C PHE A 66 8.56 -13.53 10.53
N TYR A 67 8.13 -13.30 9.30
CA TYR A 67 7.72 -11.99 8.80
C TYR A 67 6.20 -11.95 8.66
N VAL A 68 5.57 -10.97 9.31
CA VAL A 68 4.12 -10.86 9.39
C VAL A 68 3.69 -9.45 8.97
N ARG A 69 2.86 -9.36 7.94
CA ARG A 69 2.27 -8.10 7.50
C ARG A 69 1.04 -7.76 8.33
N LEU A 70 1.01 -6.57 8.89
CA LEU A 70 -0.07 -6.07 9.70
C LEU A 70 -0.91 -5.12 8.88
N ASP A 71 -2.21 -5.34 8.96
CA ASP A 71 -3.22 -4.42 8.44
C ASP A 71 -4.14 -4.06 9.62
N THR A 72 -5.41 -3.78 9.34
CA THR A 72 -6.44 -3.42 10.32
C THR A 72 -6.67 -4.41 11.46
N SER A 73 -6.18 -5.65 11.37
CA SER A 73 -6.32 -6.64 12.44
C SER A 73 -5.04 -7.44 12.65
N LEU A 74 -4.79 -7.84 13.90
CA LEU A 74 -3.63 -8.65 14.25
C LEU A 74 -3.81 -10.10 13.75
N PRO A 75 -3.02 -10.58 12.76
CA PRO A 75 -3.13 -11.95 12.27
C PRO A 75 -2.75 -12.97 13.34
N SER A 76 -3.11 -14.23 13.12
CA SER A 76 -2.91 -15.29 14.13
C SER A 76 -1.44 -15.62 14.34
N GLU A 77 -0.64 -15.42 13.30
CA GLU A 77 0.77 -15.69 13.15
C GLU A 77 1.63 -14.70 13.94
N ALA A 78 1.19 -13.44 14.04
CA ALA A 78 1.83 -12.43 14.90
C ALA A 78 1.93 -12.89 16.37
N ARG A 79 0.95 -13.69 16.84
CA ARG A 79 0.89 -14.22 18.21
C ARG A 79 1.93 -15.31 18.47
N TRP A 80 2.60 -15.82 17.44
CA TRP A 80 3.59 -16.90 17.58
C TRP A 80 4.90 -16.40 18.20
N GLY A 81 5.09 -15.08 18.25
CA GLY A 81 6.17 -14.43 18.97
C GLY A 81 6.02 -14.49 20.50
N MET A 82 4.88 -14.97 21.02
CA MET A 82 4.62 -15.08 22.47
C MET A 82 4.65 -16.54 22.96
N PRO A 83 5.12 -16.79 24.20
CA PRO A 83 4.95 -18.08 24.87
C PRO A 83 3.48 -18.50 25.03
N PRO A 84 3.18 -19.82 25.08
CA PRO A 84 4.11 -20.93 24.90
C PRO A 84 4.40 -21.25 23.42
N LYS A 85 3.67 -20.64 22.47
CA LYS A 85 3.86 -20.91 21.03
C LYS A 85 5.27 -20.61 20.56
N ARG A 86 5.88 -19.53 21.04
CA ARG A 86 7.27 -19.17 20.73
C ARG A 86 8.24 -20.32 21.03
N TRP A 87 8.01 -21.07 22.12
CA TRP A 87 8.88 -22.18 22.54
C TRP A 87 8.84 -23.39 21.60
N LEU A 88 7.81 -23.49 20.76
CA LEU A 88 7.74 -24.55 19.74
C LEU A 88 8.74 -24.32 18.60
N TYR A 89 9.26 -23.10 18.47
CA TYR A 89 10.16 -22.69 17.41
C TYR A 89 11.56 -22.42 17.99
N ASN A 90 12.63 -22.73 17.25
CA ASN A 90 13.98 -22.27 17.61
C ASN A 90 14.01 -20.76 17.30
N PRO A 91 13.87 -19.89 18.31
CA PRO A 91 13.08 -18.66 18.22
C PRO A 91 13.55 -17.78 17.05
N PRO A 92 12.78 -17.73 15.95
CA PRO A 92 13.14 -16.87 14.81
C PRO A 92 12.94 -15.42 15.21
N LEU A 93 13.58 -14.51 14.47
CA LEU A 93 13.27 -13.08 14.57
C LEU A 93 11.80 -12.86 14.15
N MET A 94 10.96 -12.38 15.05
CA MET A 94 9.57 -12.02 14.77
C MET A 94 9.49 -10.57 14.28
N VAL A 95 9.24 -10.41 12.98
CA VAL A 95 9.11 -9.10 12.32
C VAL A 95 7.64 -8.80 12.06
N TRP A 96 7.20 -7.62 12.51
CA TRP A 96 5.86 -7.08 12.26
C TRP A 96 5.95 -5.89 11.32
N GLU A 97 5.31 -6.00 10.16
CA GLU A 97 5.30 -4.95 9.16
C GLU A 97 3.99 -4.17 9.20
N PHE A 98 4.04 -2.91 9.63
CA PHE A 98 2.92 -2.00 9.69
C PHE A 98 2.83 -1.16 8.40
N ASN A 99 1.86 -1.49 7.55
CA ASN A 99 1.51 -0.70 6.35
C ASN A 99 0.33 0.25 6.60
N THR A 100 -0.49 -0.04 7.61
CA THR A 100 -1.70 0.70 7.95
C THR A 100 -1.78 0.84 9.47
N HIS A 101 -2.28 1.98 9.94
CA HIS A 101 -2.54 2.20 11.36
C HIS A 101 -3.59 1.18 11.89
N PRO A 102 -3.38 0.50 13.04
CA PRO A 102 -4.34 -0.51 13.54
C PRO A 102 -5.78 0.01 13.80
N ASN A 103 -5.94 1.29 14.13
CA ASN A 103 -7.28 1.93 14.27
C ASN A 103 -7.93 2.35 12.96
N TYR A 104 -7.35 2.04 11.82
CA TYR A 104 -7.87 2.50 10.53
C TYR A 104 -9.34 2.12 10.30
N VAL A 105 -9.82 0.97 10.80
CA VAL A 105 -11.25 0.60 10.74
C VAL A 105 -12.10 1.38 11.74
N GLY A 106 -11.59 1.69 12.93
CA GLY A 106 -12.30 2.49 13.94
C GLY A 106 -12.57 3.91 13.43
N VAL A 107 -11.58 4.52 12.77
CA VAL A 107 -11.70 5.81 12.07
C VAL A 107 -12.61 5.69 10.84
N ARG A 108 -12.54 4.58 10.07
CA ARG A 108 -13.38 4.33 8.88
C ARG A 108 -14.86 4.07 9.18
N SER A 109 -15.19 3.50 10.33
CA SER A 109 -16.54 3.02 10.67
C SER A 109 -17.27 3.86 11.72
N GLY A 110 -16.61 4.87 12.31
CA GLY A 110 -17.17 5.69 13.40
C GLY A 110 -17.38 4.90 14.70
N ASN A 111 -16.81 3.70 14.82
CA ASN A 111 -17.10 2.76 15.89
C ASN A 111 -15.89 2.65 16.84
N ILE A 112 -15.72 3.71 17.65
CA ILE A 112 -14.56 3.96 18.53
C ILE A 112 -14.31 2.80 19.51
N ALA A 113 -15.37 2.14 19.99
CA ALA A 113 -15.25 1.02 20.93
C ALA A 113 -14.49 -0.20 20.35
N ASN A 114 -14.54 -0.42 19.03
CA ASN A 114 -13.81 -1.52 18.39
C ASN A 114 -12.32 -1.21 18.16
N SER A 115 -11.94 0.06 18.07
CA SER A 115 -10.52 0.46 17.96
C SER A 115 -9.75 0.17 19.24
N ASP A 116 -10.33 0.46 20.40
CA ASP A 116 -9.65 0.27 21.69
C ASP A 116 -9.35 -1.20 21.95
N VAL A 117 -10.34 -2.08 21.71
CA VAL A 117 -10.17 -3.55 21.82
C VAL A 117 -9.09 -4.06 20.86
N ASN A 118 -8.99 -3.49 19.66
CA ASN A 118 -7.96 -3.87 18.70
C ASN A 118 -6.57 -3.45 19.20
N ILE A 119 -6.39 -2.20 19.63
CA ILE A 119 -5.11 -1.72 20.18
C ILE A 119 -4.69 -2.56 21.39
N GLU A 120 -5.61 -2.83 22.32
CA GLU A 120 -5.34 -3.70 23.47
C GLU A 120 -4.83 -5.07 23.04
N ARG A 121 -5.37 -5.62 21.95
CA ARG A 121 -4.89 -6.87 21.38
C ARG A 121 -3.49 -6.73 20.80
N PHE A 122 -3.19 -5.65 20.08
CA PHE A 122 -1.82 -5.39 19.60
C PHE A 122 -0.85 -5.22 20.78
N ARG A 123 -1.16 -4.37 21.76
CA ARG A 123 -0.39 -4.18 23.00
C ARG A 123 -0.13 -5.49 23.74
N LYS A 124 -1.15 -6.36 23.86
CA LYS A 124 -1.04 -7.66 24.52
C LYS A 124 0.01 -8.58 23.87
N TYR A 125 0.14 -8.54 22.55
CA TYR A 125 1.07 -9.41 21.80
C TYR A 125 2.37 -8.70 21.37
N ALA A 126 2.44 -7.37 21.52
CA ALA A 126 3.59 -6.55 21.17
C ALA A 126 4.92 -7.02 21.81
N PRO A 127 4.96 -7.54 23.05
CA PRO A 127 6.20 -8.10 23.61
C PRO A 127 6.80 -9.27 22.83
N GLY A 128 6.01 -9.90 21.94
CA GLY A 128 6.47 -10.97 21.06
C GLY A 128 7.04 -10.49 19.73
N CYS A 129 6.97 -9.20 19.43
CA CYS A 129 7.57 -8.57 18.26
C CYS A 129 9.02 -8.19 18.56
N ASP A 130 9.97 -8.72 17.78
CA ASP A 130 11.39 -8.41 17.94
C ASP A 130 11.80 -7.17 17.11
N LEU A 131 11.12 -6.92 15.99
CA LEU A 131 11.32 -5.77 15.11
C LEU A 131 9.99 -5.35 14.46
N ALA A 132 9.62 -4.08 14.63
CA ALA A 132 8.56 -3.48 13.82
C ALA A 132 9.15 -2.74 12.61
N VAL A 133 8.59 -2.97 11.43
CA VAL A 133 8.88 -2.22 10.20
C VAL A 133 7.67 -1.33 9.92
N CYS A 134 7.87 -0.01 9.84
CA CYS A 134 6.79 0.96 9.64
C CYS A 134 7.03 1.77 8.36
N VAL A 135 5.95 2.11 7.66
CA VAL A 135 6.03 2.87 6.40
C VAL A 135 6.20 4.39 6.57
N SER A 136 6.10 4.90 7.79
CA SER A 136 6.22 6.34 8.11
C SER A 136 6.70 6.54 9.54
N ASP A 137 7.26 7.72 9.81
CA ASP A 137 7.69 8.11 11.16
C ASP A 137 6.51 8.19 12.13
N ALA A 138 5.38 8.79 11.70
CA ALA A 138 4.16 8.86 12.52
C ALA A 138 3.65 7.47 12.95
N LEU A 139 3.74 6.47 12.06
CA LEU A 139 3.36 5.11 12.40
C LEU A 139 4.38 4.45 13.34
N ALA A 140 5.66 4.76 13.18
CA ALA A 140 6.70 4.30 14.10
C ALA A 140 6.53 4.89 15.50
N ASP A 141 6.17 6.17 15.60
CA ASP A 141 5.90 6.84 16.89
C ASP A 141 4.69 6.21 17.57
N PHE A 142 3.59 5.99 16.84
CA PHE A 142 2.46 5.22 17.35
C PHE A 142 2.88 3.82 17.86
N VAL A 143 3.68 3.09 17.08
CA VAL A 143 4.14 1.74 17.48
C VAL A 143 5.00 1.78 18.75
N ARG A 144 5.84 2.80 18.92
CA ARG A 144 6.68 2.96 20.12
C ARG A 144 5.86 3.37 21.34
N GLU A 145 5.06 4.42 21.19
CA GLU A 145 4.35 5.08 22.28
C GLU A 145 3.11 4.28 22.71
N GLU A 146 2.33 3.82 21.74
CA GLU A 146 1.06 3.17 22.01
C GLU A 146 1.17 1.66 22.10
N LEU A 147 2.02 1.00 21.30
CA LEU A 147 2.18 -0.46 21.37
C LEU A 147 3.34 -0.92 22.26
N GLY A 148 4.26 -0.03 22.62
CA GLY A 148 5.42 -0.34 23.46
C GLY A 148 6.52 -1.15 22.75
N ILE A 149 6.52 -1.21 21.41
CA ILE A 149 7.55 -1.91 20.64
C ILE A 149 8.75 -0.97 20.47
N ARG A 150 9.91 -1.34 21.03
CA ARG A 150 11.09 -0.46 21.09
C ARG A 150 11.93 -0.49 19.82
N THR A 151 12.12 -1.67 19.24
CA THR A 151 12.92 -1.84 18.03
C THR A 151 12.04 -1.58 16.81
N VAL A 152 12.17 -0.38 16.24
CA VAL A 152 11.36 0.05 15.10
C VAL A 152 12.27 0.58 14.00
N LEU A 153 12.07 0.06 12.79
CA LEU A 153 12.69 0.51 11.56
C LEU A 153 11.64 1.21 10.69
N VAL A 154 11.96 2.40 10.19
CA VAL A 154 11.11 3.10 9.22
C VAL A 154 11.64 2.82 7.82
N VAL A 155 10.80 2.21 6.99
CA VAL A 155 11.07 1.95 5.57
C VAL A 155 9.86 2.44 4.79
N PRO A 156 9.93 3.62 4.15
CA PRO A 156 8.81 4.11 3.35
C PRO A 156 8.53 3.18 2.18
N ASN A 157 7.32 3.29 1.63
CA ASN A 157 7.05 2.68 0.33
C ASN A 157 7.96 3.28 -0.74
N GLY A 158 8.06 2.60 -1.88
CA GLY A 158 8.84 3.03 -3.02
C GLY A 158 8.15 2.67 -4.33
N SER A 159 8.70 3.18 -5.43
CA SER A 159 8.29 2.80 -6.79
C SER A 159 9.17 1.68 -7.32
N ASP A 160 8.70 0.98 -8.34
CA ASP A 160 9.52 0.04 -9.12
C ASP A 160 10.29 0.83 -10.20
N PRO A 161 11.62 1.03 -10.04
CA PRO A 161 12.41 1.82 -10.97
C PRO A 161 12.58 1.15 -12.34
N ASP A 162 12.34 -0.16 -12.45
CA ASP A 162 12.38 -0.87 -13.74
C ASP A 162 11.09 -0.62 -14.55
N LEU A 163 10.01 -0.19 -13.88
CA LEU A 163 8.69 -0.03 -14.46
C LEU A 163 8.29 1.45 -14.62
N PHE A 164 8.58 2.29 -13.62
CA PHE A 164 8.24 3.71 -13.63
C PHE A 164 9.51 4.53 -13.86
N TYR A 165 9.60 5.11 -15.05
CA TYR A 165 10.64 6.06 -15.44
C TYR A 165 10.05 7.09 -16.42
N PRO A 166 10.75 8.19 -16.73
CA PRO A 166 10.28 9.14 -17.76
C PRO A 166 10.25 8.51 -19.16
N ASP A 167 9.64 9.20 -20.14
CA ASP A 167 9.76 8.86 -21.58
C ASP A 167 9.08 7.56 -22.05
N HIS A 168 8.06 7.06 -21.34
CA HIS A 168 7.19 6.03 -21.90
C HIS A 168 6.32 6.56 -23.05
N GLU A 169 6.02 5.71 -24.03
CA GLU A 169 5.01 6.02 -25.04
C GLU A 169 3.62 6.17 -24.39
N PRO A 170 2.91 7.29 -24.63
CA PRO A 170 1.55 7.49 -24.15
C PRO A 170 0.59 6.40 -24.61
N VAL A 171 -0.32 5.96 -23.74
CA VAL A 171 -1.41 5.07 -24.16
C VAL A 171 -2.26 5.73 -25.25
N ALA A 172 -2.73 4.95 -26.22
CA ALA A 172 -3.49 5.48 -27.37
C ALA A 172 -4.74 6.31 -26.96
N ARG A 173 -5.34 6.01 -25.80
CA ARG A 173 -6.50 6.76 -25.26
C ARG A 173 -6.17 8.21 -24.92
N MET A 174 -4.90 8.55 -24.73
CA MET A 174 -4.44 9.91 -24.42
C MET A 174 -4.23 10.78 -25.66
N GLN A 175 -4.36 10.23 -26.88
CA GLN A 175 -4.22 11.01 -28.12
C GLN A 175 -5.20 12.18 -28.24
N ALA A 176 -6.39 12.08 -27.64
CA ALA A 176 -7.38 13.16 -27.63
C ALA A 176 -7.01 14.34 -26.71
N PHE A 177 -5.94 14.21 -25.91
CA PHE A 177 -5.55 15.14 -24.85
C PHE A 177 -4.14 15.73 -25.05
N THR A 178 -3.55 15.59 -26.24
CA THR A 178 -2.19 16.09 -26.53
C THR A 178 -2.06 17.60 -26.42
N ASP A 179 -3.15 18.34 -26.64
CA ASP A 179 -3.21 19.80 -26.52
C ASP A 179 -3.71 20.27 -25.14
N SER A 180 -3.92 19.34 -24.21
CA SER A 180 -4.42 19.63 -22.87
C SER A 180 -3.28 19.63 -21.85
N PHE A 181 -3.42 20.46 -20.83
CA PHE A 181 -2.68 20.29 -19.58
C PHE A 181 -3.37 19.20 -18.77
N ASN A 182 -2.69 18.07 -18.58
CA ASN A 182 -3.26 16.83 -18.07
C ASN A 182 -2.89 16.61 -16.60
N VAL A 183 -3.91 16.50 -15.76
CA VAL A 183 -3.78 16.34 -14.31
C VAL A 183 -4.32 14.98 -13.91
N VAL A 184 -3.52 14.13 -13.28
CA VAL A 184 -3.91 12.75 -12.96
C VAL A 184 -4.11 12.52 -11.47
N TRP A 185 -5.10 11.72 -11.13
CA TRP A 185 -5.21 11.06 -9.85
C TRP A 185 -5.41 9.56 -10.07
N ILE A 186 -4.59 8.75 -9.40
CA ILE A 186 -4.65 7.27 -9.45
C ILE A 186 -5.04 6.74 -8.08
N GLY A 187 -6.08 5.93 -7.98
CA GLY A 187 -6.50 5.31 -6.71
C GLY A 187 -7.86 4.63 -6.77
N SER A 188 -8.30 4.03 -5.66
CA SER A 188 -9.62 3.42 -5.57
C SER A 188 -10.62 4.37 -4.92
N GLY A 189 -11.83 4.47 -5.48
CA GLY A 189 -12.95 5.20 -4.87
C GLY A 189 -13.54 4.56 -3.61
N LYS A 190 -13.14 3.31 -3.27
CA LYS A 190 -13.48 2.70 -1.95
C LYS A 190 -12.86 3.45 -0.78
N GLU A 191 -11.76 4.13 -1.06
CA GLU A 191 -10.89 4.74 -0.09
C GLU A 191 -11.28 6.19 0.15
N ARG A 192 -12.19 6.35 1.12
CA ARG A 192 -12.87 7.63 1.42
C ARG A 192 -11.95 8.73 1.94
N TRP A 193 -10.70 8.42 2.26
CA TRP A 193 -9.72 9.42 2.63
C TRP A 193 -9.20 10.24 1.45
N HIS A 194 -9.49 9.83 0.21
CA HIS A 194 -9.11 10.63 -0.95
C HIS A 194 -10.08 11.78 -1.15
N ASP A 195 -9.55 13.00 -1.15
CA ASP A 195 -10.36 14.22 -1.32
C ASP A 195 -10.66 14.47 -2.82
N LEU A 196 -11.51 13.61 -3.39
CA LEU A 196 -12.00 13.74 -4.76
C LEU A 196 -12.97 14.92 -4.92
N GLU A 197 -13.55 15.39 -3.81
CA GLU A 197 -14.35 16.62 -3.78
C GLU A 197 -13.50 17.85 -4.10
N MET A 198 -12.23 17.88 -3.67
CA MET A 198 -11.28 18.91 -4.09
C MET A 198 -11.05 18.90 -5.59
N VAL A 199 -10.93 17.73 -6.22
CA VAL A 199 -10.82 17.61 -7.70
C VAL A 199 -12.06 18.20 -8.36
N ARG A 200 -13.26 17.82 -7.90
CA ARG A 200 -14.53 18.33 -8.43
C ARG A 200 -14.61 19.85 -8.38
N ARG A 201 -14.29 20.46 -7.23
CA ARG A 201 -14.29 21.92 -7.03
C ARG A 201 -13.24 22.63 -7.89
N ALA A 202 -12.03 22.08 -7.97
CA ALA A 202 -10.96 22.64 -8.79
C ALA A 202 -11.33 22.61 -10.28
N ALA A 203 -11.81 21.47 -10.77
CA ALA A 203 -12.27 21.28 -12.14
C ALA A 203 -13.39 22.27 -12.53
N ALA A 204 -14.40 22.43 -11.66
CA ALA A 204 -15.49 23.37 -11.86
C ALA A 204 -15.00 24.83 -11.90
N SER A 205 -14.12 25.20 -10.96
CA SER A 205 -13.58 26.56 -10.90
C SER A 205 -12.70 26.90 -12.11
N ILE A 206 -12.00 25.90 -12.67
CA ILE A 206 -11.19 26.08 -13.88
C ILE A 206 -12.07 26.36 -15.09
N ILE A 207 -13.16 25.60 -15.28
CA ILE A 207 -14.12 25.85 -16.37
C ILE A 207 -14.69 27.27 -16.27
N GLU A 208 -15.05 27.70 -15.06
CA GLU A 208 -15.66 29.01 -14.82
C GLU A 208 -14.67 30.17 -15.05
N LYS A 209 -13.46 30.07 -14.48
CA LYS A 209 -12.51 31.18 -14.44
C LYS A 209 -11.53 31.21 -15.60
N TYR A 210 -11.29 30.07 -16.24
CA TYR A 210 -10.30 29.90 -17.30
C TYR A 210 -10.87 29.10 -18.49
N PRO A 211 -12.00 29.51 -19.09
CA PRO A 211 -12.67 28.75 -20.14
C PRO A 211 -11.83 28.53 -21.40
N ASP A 212 -10.84 29.41 -21.65
CA ASP A 212 -9.93 29.30 -22.80
C ASP A 212 -8.75 28.33 -22.57
N LYS A 213 -8.61 27.79 -21.34
CA LYS A 213 -7.52 26.87 -20.99
C LYS A 213 -8.00 25.42 -21.09
N LYS A 214 -7.31 24.62 -21.90
CA LYS A 214 -7.54 23.17 -22.00
C LYS A 214 -6.86 22.47 -20.83
N ILE A 215 -7.57 22.28 -19.72
CA ILE A 215 -7.09 21.52 -18.56
C ILE A 215 -8.01 20.33 -18.33
N SER A 216 -7.45 19.11 -18.38
CA SER A 216 -8.17 17.86 -18.25
C SER A 216 -7.73 17.11 -16.98
N PHE A 217 -8.70 16.67 -16.19
CA PHE A 217 -8.45 15.82 -15.02
C PHE A 217 -8.72 14.37 -15.38
N HIS A 218 -7.81 13.47 -15.03
CA HIS A 218 -7.88 12.06 -15.33
C HIS A 218 -7.92 11.24 -14.05
N LEU A 219 -9.03 10.56 -13.80
CA LEU A 219 -9.21 9.67 -12.66
C LEU A 219 -9.03 8.22 -13.11
N ILE A 220 -8.00 7.56 -12.57
CA ILE A 220 -7.64 6.18 -12.90
C ILE A 220 -7.80 5.30 -11.66
N GLY A 221 -8.57 4.22 -11.79
CA GLY A 221 -8.73 3.21 -10.75
C GLY A 221 -10.18 2.72 -10.59
N PRO A 222 -10.42 1.75 -9.69
CA PRO A 222 -11.74 1.17 -9.51
C PRO A 222 -12.66 2.02 -8.62
N ASP A 223 -13.95 1.71 -8.64
CA ASP A 223 -14.96 2.19 -7.67
C ASP A 223 -15.25 3.71 -7.71
N LEU A 224 -15.04 4.36 -8.86
CA LEU A 224 -15.29 5.81 -9.02
C LEU A 224 -16.63 6.16 -9.68
N VAL A 225 -17.42 5.17 -10.12
CA VAL A 225 -18.67 5.41 -10.88
C VAL A 225 -19.63 6.36 -10.14
N GLY A 226 -19.82 6.17 -8.83
CA GLY A 226 -20.66 7.07 -8.04
C GLY A 226 -20.05 8.46 -7.85
N VAL A 227 -18.72 8.56 -7.79
CA VAL A 227 -18.00 9.83 -7.68
C VAL A 227 -18.12 10.64 -8.97
N MET A 228 -18.18 9.96 -10.12
CA MET A 228 -18.24 10.60 -11.43
C MET A 228 -19.59 11.24 -11.77
N ALA A 229 -20.66 10.93 -11.03
CA ALA A 229 -22.01 11.42 -11.33
C ALA A 229 -22.11 12.96 -11.38
N ASP A 230 -21.38 13.64 -10.51
CA ASP A 230 -21.42 15.10 -10.34
C ASP A 230 -20.11 15.78 -10.77
N MET A 231 -19.26 15.07 -11.53
CA MET A 231 -17.98 15.59 -11.98
C MET A 231 -18.15 16.55 -13.17
N PRO A 232 -17.40 17.67 -13.23
CA PRO A 232 -17.44 18.59 -14.36
C PRO A 232 -16.97 17.96 -15.67
N GLY A 233 -17.36 18.56 -16.80
CA GLY A 233 -17.09 18.02 -18.15
C GLY A 233 -15.61 17.94 -18.57
N ASN A 234 -14.69 18.49 -17.78
CA ASN A 234 -13.25 18.35 -17.97
C ASN A 234 -12.61 17.27 -17.07
N VAL A 235 -13.41 16.41 -16.43
CA VAL A 235 -12.95 15.27 -15.63
C VAL A 235 -13.30 13.97 -16.36
N PHE A 236 -12.30 13.15 -16.60
CA PHE A 236 -12.39 11.90 -17.36
C PHE A 236 -12.06 10.71 -16.47
N TYR A 237 -12.88 9.66 -16.56
CA TYR A 237 -12.71 8.43 -15.80
C TYR A 237 -12.26 7.28 -16.69
N TRP A 238 -11.19 6.61 -16.29
CA TRP A 238 -10.55 5.56 -17.08
C TRP A 238 -10.73 4.15 -16.52
N GLY A 239 -11.43 3.97 -15.41
CA GLY A 239 -11.53 2.67 -14.75
C GLY A 239 -10.21 2.18 -14.16
N ALA A 240 -10.23 0.96 -13.63
CA ALA A 240 -9.02 0.30 -13.17
C ALA A 240 -8.13 -0.07 -14.36
N GLN A 241 -6.85 0.27 -14.27
CA GLN A 241 -5.84 -0.08 -15.24
C GLN A 241 -4.84 -1.07 -14.60
N PRO A 242 -4.29 -2.03 -15.36
CA PRO A 242 -3.20 -2.87 -14.88
C PRO A 242 -2.02 -2.02 -14.41
N TYR A 243 -1.36 -2.43 -13.32
CA TYR A 243 -0.26 -1.66 -12.74
C TYR A 243 0.88 -1.43 -13.74
N GLN A 244 1.14 -2.41 -14.61
CA GLN A 244 2.15 -2.37 -15.66
C GLN A 244 1.83 -1.40 -16.80
N GLU A 245 0.57 -0.99 -16.96
CA GLU A 245 0.17 -0.03 -18.00
C GLU A 245 0.19 1.42 -17.49
N LEU A 246 0.23 1.63 -16.17
CA LEU A 246 0.23 2.96 -15.57
C LEU A 246 1.35 3.88 -16.09
N PRO A 247 2.59 3.42 -16.36
CA PRO A 247 3.64 4.30 -16.86
C PRO A 247 3.27 4.99 -18.19
N GLY A 248 2.59 4.28 -19.12
CA GLY A 248 2.13 4.88 -20.37
C GLY A 248 0.93 5.83 -20.19
N TRP A 249 0.18 5.71 -19.09
CA TRP A 249 -0.79 6.75 -18.72
C TRP A 249 -0.08 7.98 -18.18
N LEU A 250 0.88 7.76 -17.28
CA LEU A 250 1.65 8.79 -16.60
C LEU A 250 2.48 9.64 -17.57
N SER A 251 3.04 9.07 -18.64
CA SER A 251 3.81 9.83 -19.63
C SER A 251 3.03 10.89 -20.40
N ALA A 252 1.70 10.86 -20.34
CA ALA A 252 0.82 11.88 -20.94
C ALA A 252 0.38 12.96 -19.93
N MET A 253 0.89 12.94 -18.70
CA MET A 253 0.42 13.78 -17.59
C MET A 253 1.46 14.82 -17.20
N ASP A 254 1.00 16.03 -16.89
CA ASP A 254 1.84 17.12 -16.42
C ASP A 254 1.94 17.14 -14.89
N VAL A 255 0.86 16.78 -14.21
CA VAL A 255 0.74 16.86 -12.74
C VAL A 255 0.05 15.63 -12.16
N GLY A 256 0.65 15.05 -11.12
CA GLY A 256 0.08 13.98 -10.32
C GLY A 256 -0.51 14.51 -9.00
N LEU A 257 -1.74 14.11 -8.68
CA LEU A 257 -2.46 14.54 -7.49
C LEU A 257 -2.39 13.49 -6.37
N VAL A 258 -1.95 13.93 -5.20
CA VAL A 258 -1.92 13.16 -3.95
C VAL A 258 -2.80 13.87 -2.91
N LEU A 259 -4.11 13.64 -3.00
CA LEU A 259 -5.09 14.38 -2.21
C LEU A 259 -5.69 13.54 -1.09
N TYR A 260 -5.73 14.12 0.10
CA TYR A 260 -6.28 13.52 1.30
C TYR A 260 -7.25 14.42 2.04
N THR A 261 -8.27 13.82 2.62
CA THR A 261 -9.08 14.47 3.66
C THR A 261 -8.22 14.68 4.91
N LYS A 262 -8.48 15.76 5.64
CA LYS A 262 -7.72 16.14 6.83
C LYS A 262 -7.57 14.96 7.83
N GLY A 263 -6.35 14.76 8.33
CA GLY A 263 -6.02 13.71 9.32
C GLY A 263 -5.97 12.28 8.77
N SER A 264 -6.22 12.09 7.47
CA SER A 264 -6.23 10.74 6.88
C SER A 264 -4.90 10.32 6.26
N ALA A 265 -3.98 11.27 6.07
CA ALA A 265 -2.66 11.04 5.48
C ALA A 265 -1.56 10.78 6.53
N GLU A 266 -1.81 11.10 7.81
CA GLU A 266 -0.77 11.23 8.84
C GLU A 266 0.13 10.00 8.98
N TYR A 267 -0.42 8.80 8.77
CA TYR A 267 0.30 7.53 8.95
C TYR A 267 0.72 6.86 7.62
N GLY A 268 0.29 7.40 6.49
CA GLY A 268 0.41 6.75 5.18
C GLY A 268 1.75 6.96 4.49
N SER A 269 2.06 6.08 3.53
CA SER A 269 3.17 6.24 2.59
C SER A 269 2.63 5.92 1.18
N PRO A 270 2.07 6.89 0.44
CA PRO A 270 1.38 6.61 -0.81
C PRO A 270 2.30 6.08 -1.90
N LEU A 271 2.04 4.87 -2.40
CA LEU A 271 2.74 4.32 -3.57
C LEU A 271 2.68 5.26 -4.77
N LYS A 272 1.49 5.83 -5.05
CA LYS A 272 1.29 6.77 -6.17
C LYS A 272 2.23 7.98 -6.15
N LEU A 273 2.64 8.45 -4.96
CA LEU A 273 3.58 9.56 -4.84
C LEU A 273 4.94 9.17 -5.45
N PHE A 274 5.44 8.00 -5.07
CA PHE A 274 6.70 7.48 -5.58
C PHE A 274 6.61 7.16 -7.07
N ASP A 275 5.50 6.57 -7.52
CA ASP A 275 5.28 6.25 -8.95
C ASP A 275 5.27 7.52 -9.82
N TYR A 276 4.63 8.60 -9.36
CA TYR A 276 4.64 9.88 -10.07
C TYR A 276 6.05 10.49 -10.11
N MET A 277 6.75 10.50 -8.97
CA MET A 277 8.10 11.04 -8.89
C MET A 277 9.08 10.26 -9.76
N ALA A 278 9.00 8.93 -9.76
CA ALA A 278 9.82 8.07 -10.60
C ALA A 278 9.55 8.29 -12.09
N SER A 279 8.29 8.57 -12.44
CA SER A 279 7.88 8.92 -13.81
C SER A 279 8.23 10.35 -14.24
N GLY A 280 8.89 11.14 -13.36
CA GLY A 280 9.27 12.52 -13.65
C GLY A 280 8.12 13.53 -13.59
N ILE A 281 7.00 13.19 -12.96
CA ILE A 281 5.79 14.02 -12.91
C ILE A 281 5.82 14.94 -11.70
N CYS A 282 5.43 16.20 -11.90
CA CYS A 282 5.24 17.15 -10.82
C CYS A 282 4.10 16.70 -9.89
N VAL A 283 4.36 16.61 -8.58
CA VAL A 283 3.34 16.16 -7.62
C VAL A 283 2.75 17.33 -6.86
N LEU A 284 1.41 17.42 -6.87
CA LEU A 284 0.65 18.30 -5.98
C LEU A 284 -0.02 17.46 -4.89
N SER A 285 0.27 17.78 -3.64
CA SER A 285 -0.27 17.09 -2.47
C SER A 285 -1.00 18.03 -1.54
N THR A 286 -2.01 17.51 -0.83
CA THR A 286 -2.49 18.18 0.38
C THR A 286 -1.38 18.16 1.45
N PRO A 287 -1.29 19.17 2.33
CA PRO A 287 -0.40 19.12 3.48
C PRO A 287 -0.73 17.90 4.35
N SER A 288 0.31 17.19 4.76
CA SER A 288 0.26 16.16 5.81
C SER A 288 0.21 16.81 7.18
#